data_AF-A0A7R9R036-F1
#
_entry.id   AF-A0A7R9R036-F1
#
_cell.length_a   1.000
_cell.length_b   1.000
_cell.length_c   1.000
_cell.angle_alpha   90.00
_cell.angle_beta   90.00
_cell.angle_gamma   90.00
#
_symmetry.space_group_name_H-M   'P 1'
#
loop_
_entity.id
_entity.type
_entity.pdbx_description
1 polymer ?
#
loop_
_entity_poly.entity_id
_entity_poly.type
_entity_poly.pdbx_seq_one_letter_code
_entity_poly.pdbx_strand_id
1 'polypeptide(L)'
;KGIIREYAHLIVNLERQTPSGFPNDIKSVFLEITLLDNLSLRLRFTDTNNKRYEPPIPQIKLPDFPAVYDPVYIVDVTQEGLLTIERKSTKKLIFQTDLTKLIYSDQFIQLKSTLPSP
;
A
#
# COMPACT_ATOMS: atom_id res chain seq x y z
N LYS A 1 -8.91 -12.18 -3.56
CA LYS A 1 -7.69 -11.34 -3.43
C LYS A 1 -6.54 -12.06 -4.11
N GLY A 2 -5.88 -11.42 -5.08
CA GLY A 2 -4.64 -11.91 -5.68
C GLY A 2 -3.47 -11.09 -5.16
N ILE A 3 -2.35 -11.74 -4.82
CA ILE A 3 -1.10 -11.10 -4.44
C ILE A 3 -0.07 -11.49 -5.50
N ILE A 4 0.46 -10.51 -6.24
CA ILE A 4 1.54 -10.72 -7.21
C ILE A 4 2.79 -10.10 -6.62
N ARG A 5 3.86 -10.90 -6.47
CA ARG A 5 5.16 -10.48 -5.97
C ARG A 5 6.15 -10.44 -7.14
N GLU A 6 6.53 -9.25 -7.56
CA GLU A 6 7.74 -9.02 -8.36
C GLU A 6 8.81 -8.45 -7.43
N TYR A 7 10.10 -8.66 -7.73
CA TYR A 7 11.23 -8.54 -6.78
C TYR A 7 11.25 -7.26 -5.89
N ALA A 8 10.65 -6.16 -6.34
CA ALA A 8 10.51 -4.92 -5.56
C ALA A 8 9.13 -4.25 -5.67
N HIS A 9 8.17 -4.94 -6.27
CA HIS A 9 6.82 -4.46 -6.50
C HIS A 9 5.82 -5.50 -6.02
N LEU A 10 5.00 -5.11 -5.05
CA LEU A 10 3.91 -5.94 -4.56
C LEU A 10 2.59 -5.32 -4.99
N ILE A 11 1.80 -6.07 -5.77
CA ILE A 11 0.48 -5.65 -6.20
C ILE A 11 -0.56 -6.47 -5.43
N VAL A 12 -1.49 -5.76 -4.81
CA VAL A 12 -2.59 -6.34 -4.04
C VAL A 12 -3.91 -5.86 -4.62
N ASN A 13 -4.74 -6.81 -5.03
CA ASN A 13 -6.09 -6.52 -5.53
C ASN A 13 -7.06 -6.52 -4.35
N LEU A 14 -7.58 -5.34 -4.02
CA LEU A 14 -8.53 -5.12 -2.94
C LEU A 14 -9.94 -5.07 -3.51
N GLU A 15 -10.82 -5.91 -2.96
CA GLU A 15 -12.24 -5.90 -3.27
C GLU A 15 -13.06 -5.66 -2.00
N ARG A 16 -13.87 -4.60 -2.04
CA ARG A 16 -14.80 -4.24 -0.99
C ARG A 16 -15.95 -5.25 -0.92
N GLN A 17 -16.09 -5.90 0.23
CA GLN A 17 -17.17 -6.86 0.49
C GLN A 17 -18.42 -6.19 1.09
N THR A 18 -18.24 -5.10 1.82
CA THR A 18 -19.32 -4.37 2.48
C THR A 18 -19.25 -2.89 2.08
N PRO A 19 -20.39 -2.27 1.67
CA PRO A 19 -20.42 -0.85 1.32
C PRO A 19 -19.86 0.02 2.46
N SER A 20 -19.08 1.04 2.11
CA SER A 20 -18.52 2.00 3.08
C SER A 20 -19.56 2.96 3.66
N GLY A 21 -20.73 3.09 3.02
CA GLY A 21 -21.76 4.07 3.36
C GLY A 21 -21.53 5.47 2.76
N PHE A 22 -20.41 5.69 2.06
CA PHE A 22 -20.15 6.94 1.36
C PHE A 22 -20.66 6.91 -0.10
N PRO A 23 -21.13 8.04 -0.65
CA PRO A 23 -21.51 8.12 -2.06
C PRO A 23 -20.35 7.77 -3.00
N ASN A 24 -20.67 7.18 -4.16
CA ASN A 24 -19.67 6.82 -5.19
C ASN A 24 -18.52 5.98 -4.64
N ASP A 25 -18.86 4.96 -3.86
CA ASP A 25 -17.92 4.01 -3.27
C ASP A 25 -17.23 3.17 -4.34
N ILE A 26 -15.91 3.06 -4.26
CA ILE A 26 -15.10 2.34 -5.24
C ILE A 26 -14.86 0.93 -4.68
N LYS A 27 -15.39 -0.06 -5.40
CA LYS A 27 -15.38 -1.47 -4.95
C LYS A 27 -14.03 -2.14 -5.15
N SER A 28 -13.33 -1.80 -6.22
CA SER A 28 -12.11 -2.48 -6.65
C SER A 28 -10.97 -1.48 -6.67
N VAL A 29 -9.94 -1.76 -5.87
CA VAL A 29 -8.79 -0.88 -5.66
C VAL A 29 -7.52 -1.68 -5.85
N PHE A 30 -6.59 -1.16 -6.65
CA PHE A 30 -5.22 -1.66 -6.70
C PHE A 30 -4.39 -0.97 -5.63
N LEU A 31 -3.76 -1.76 -4.77
CA LEU A 31 -2.66 -1.31 -3.93
C LEU A 31 -1.36 -1.78 -4.55
N GLU A 32 -0.56 -0.81 -4.99
CA GLU A 32 0.81 -1.02 -5.41
C GLU A 32 1.75 -0.59 -4.30
N ILE A 33 2.60 -1.51 -3.85
CA ILE A 33 3.65 -1.26 -2.88
C ILE A 33 4.98 -1.34 -3.61
N THR A 34 5.64 -0.20 -3.71
CA THR A 34 6.92 -0.07 -4.42
C THR A 34 8.02 0.22 -3.42
N LEU A 35 9.05 -0.62 -3.47
CA LEU A 35 10.25 -0.49 -2.68
C LEU A 35 11.20 0.50 -3.39
N LEU A 36 11.24 1.75 -2.91
CA LEU A 36 11.92 2.86 -3.62
C LEU A 36 13.42 2.88 -3.38
N ASP A 37 13.88 2.57 -2.17
CA ASP A 37 15.31 2.46 -1.84
C ASP A 37 15.45 1.63 -0.55
N ASN A 38 16.62 1.63 0.11
CA ASN A 38 16.80 0.85 1.34
C ASN A 38 16.06 1.43 2.56
N LEU A 39 15.57 2.67 2.49
CA LEU A 39 14.96 3.43 3.59
C LEU A 39 13.52 3.85 3.31
N SER A 40 13.10 3.87 2.05
CA SER A 40 11.84 4.44 1.59
C SER A 40 11.04 3.45 0.76
N LEU A 41 9.74 3.42 0.99
CA LEU A 41 8.77 2.72 0.15
C LEU A 41 7.57 3.62 -0.16
N ARG A 42 6.83 3.28 -1.21
CA ARG A 42 5.61 3.97 -1.62
C ARG A 42 4.44 3.02 -1.60
N LEU A 43 3.37 3.43 -0.94
CA LEU A 43 2.04 2.82 -1.07
C LEU A 43 1.23 3.69 -2.04
N ARG A 44 0.70 3.09 -3.10
CA ARG A 44 -0.16 3.76 -4.07
C ARG A 44 -1.48 3.00 -4.18
N PHE A 45 -2.58 3.68 -3.86
CA PHE A 45 -3.94 3.15 -3.98
C PHE A 45 -4.60 3.80 -5.20
N THR A 46 -5.13 3.01 -6.12
CA THR A 46 -5.78 3.49 -7.34
C THR A 46 -7.07 2.73 -7.61
N ASP A 47 -8.06 3.41 -8.19
CA ASP A 47 -9.27 2.75 -8.71
C ASP A 47 -8.86 1.86 -9.90
N THR A 48 -9.32 0.61 -9.90
CA THR A 48 -9.01 -0.37 -10.96
C THR A 48 -9.73 -0.07 -12.27
N ASN A 49 -10.86 0.63 -12.23
CA ASN A 49 -11.77 0.81 -13.35
C ASN A 49 -11.69 2.22 -13.96
N ASN A 50 -11.33 3.21 -13.16
CA ASN A 50 -11.32 4.61 -13.60
C ASN A 50 -10.00 5.30 -13.25
N LYS A 51 -9.49 6.11 -14.19
CA LYS A 51 -8.36 6.99 -13.90
C LYS A 51 -8.82 8.16 -13.03
N ARG A 52 -8.21 8.31 -11.87
CA ARG A 52 -8.45 9.43 -10.94
C ARG A 52 -7.37 10.50 -11.11
N TYR A 53 -7.63 11.68 -10.56
CA TYR A 53 -6.62 12.74 -10.53
C TYR A 53 -5.40 12.28 -9.71
N GLU A 54 -4.22 12.40 -10.29
CA GLU A 54 -2.93 12.25 -9.62
C GLU A 54 -2.20 13.60 -9.70
N PRO A 55 -1.73 14.17 -8.58
CA PRO A 55 -0.97 15.41 -8.61
C PRO A 55 0.26 15.27 -9.52
N PRO A 56 0.59 16.28 -10.35
CA PRO A 56 1.81 16.27 -11.13
C PRO A 56 3.01 16.39 -10.18
N ILE A 57 3.59 15.25 -9.83
CA ILE A 57 4.85 15.16 -9.08
C ILE A 57 6.01 14.93 -10.06
N PRO A 58 7.22 15.43 -9.76
CA PRO A 58 8.40 15.08 -10.53
C PRO A 58 8.53 13.56 -10.63
N GLN A 59 9.01 13.06 -11.77
CA GLN A 59 9.22 11.62 -11.95
C GLN A 59 10.16 11.13 -10.84
N ILE A 60 9.60 10.33 -9.93
CA ILE A 60 10.40 9.55 -9.00
C ILE A 60 11.09 8.52 -9.88
N LYS A 61 12.41 8.68 -10.08
CA LYS A 61 13.20 7.63 -10.73
C LYS A 61 13.06 6.39 -9.86
N LEU A 62 12.30 5.41 -10.34
CA LEU A 62 12.36 4.06 -9.79
C LEU A 62 13.82 3.61 -9.95
N PRO A 63 14.45 3.04 -8.91
CA PRO A 63 15.82 2.59 -9.03
C PRO A 63 15.95 1.60 -10.18
N ASP A 64 16.96 1.80 -11.03
CA ASP A 64 17.59 0.66 -11.68
C ASP A 64 18.20 -0.16 -10.54
N PHE A 65 17.52 -1.22 -10.10
CA PHE A 65 17.89 -1.94 -8.88
C PHE A 65 19.39 -2.26 -8.86
N PRO A 66 20.17 -1.71 -7.90
CA PRO A 66 21.57 -2.05 -7.81
C PRO A 66 21.71 -3.53 -7.44
N ALA A 67 22.83 -4.15 -7.80
CA ALA A 67 23.15 -5.55 -7.51
C ALA A 67 23.07 -5.95 -6.02
N VAL A 68 22.91 -4.97 -5.12
CA VAL A 68 22.68 -5.16 -3.68
C VAL A 68 21.51 -4.27 -3.24
N TYR A 69 20.32 -4.87 -3.12
CA TYR A 69 19.12 -4.26 -2.55
C TYR A 69 18.85 -4.89 -1.18
N ASP A 70 18.97 -4.12 -0.09
CA ASP A 70 18.80 -4.59 1.29
C ASP A 70 18.04 -3.56 2.14
N PRO A 71 16.71 -3.50 2.02
CA PRO A 71 15.91 -2.54 2.76
C PRO A 71 15.96 -2.78 4.27
N VAL A 72 16.01 -1.68 5.03
CA VAL A 72 16.00 -1.70 6.50
C VAL A 72 14.61 -1.97 7.08
N TYR A 73 13.65 -2.29 6.22
CA TYR A 73 12.28 -2.59 6.55
C TYR A 73 11.83 -3.89 5.87
N ILE A 74 10.82 -4.53 6.45
CA ILE A 74 10.15 -5.71 5.90
C ILE A 74 8.69 -5.34 5.69
N VAL A 75 8.15 -5.65 4.50
CA VAL A 75 6.74 -5.46 4.15
C VAL A 75 6.09 -6.84 4.09
N ASP A 76 4.93 -6.99 4.74
CA ASP A 76 4.10 -8.17 4.58
C ASP A 76 2.62 -7.81 4.43
N VAL A 77 1.90 -8.63 3.67
CA VAL A 77 0.46 -8.53 3.48
C VAL A 77 -0.14 -9.90 3.67
N THR A 78 -0.93 -10.05 4.74
CA THR A 78 -1.57 -11.32 5.07
C THR A 78 -2.80 -11.57 4.18
N GLN A 79 -3.27 -12.81 4.13
CA GLN A 79 -4.48 -13.17 3.37
C GLN A 79 -5.73 -12.46 3.91
N GLU A 80 -5.77 -12.24 5.23
CA GLU A 80 -6.82 -11.49 5.92
C GLU A 80 -6.83 -10.01 5.51
N GLY A 81 -5.72 -9.51 4.94
CA GLY A 81 -5.59 -8.12 4.49
C GLY A 81 -4.93 -7.21 5.51
N LEU A 82 -4.18 -7.76 6.46
CA LEU A 82 -3.33 -6.96 7.33
C LEU A 82 -2.04 -6.61 6.57
N LEU A 83 -1.79 -5.33 6.34
CA LEU A 83 -0.52 -4.83 5.82
C LEU A 83 0.34 -4.36 7.00
N THR A 84 1.54 -4.90 7.10
CA THR A 84 2.53 -4.54 8.11
C THR A 84 3.81 -4.06 7.44
N ILE A 85 4.43 -3.05 8.06
CA ILE A 85 5.79 -2.63 7.76
C ILE A 85 6.57 -2.65 9.07
N GLU A 86 7.62 -3.45 9.11
CA GLU A 86 8.45 -3.70 10.27
C GLU A 86 9.86 -3.15 10.03
N ARG A 87 10.43 -2.48 11.02
CA ARG A 87 11.87 -2.16 11.02
C ARG A 87 12.68 -3.46 11.18
N LYS A 88 13.47 -3.82 10.17
CA LYS A 88 14.22 -5.08 10.08
C LYS A 88 15.14 -5.32 11.26
N SER A 89 15.84 -4.29 11.72
CA SER A 89 16.85 -4.37 12.79
C SER A 89 16.28 -4.61 14.19
N THR A 90 15.10 -4.07 14.49
CA THR A 90 14.51 -4.13 15.84
C THR A 90 13.23 -4.94 15.91
N LYS A 91 12.74 -5.45 14.78
CA LYS A 91 11.43 -6.13 14.67
C LYS A 91 10.26 -5.28 15.13
N LYS A 92 10.43 -3.95 15.08
CA LYS A 92 9.42 -3.00 15.56
C LYS A 92 8.48 -2.66 14.41
N LEU A 93 7.21 -2.95 14.60
CA LEU A 93 6.14 -2.56 13.69
C LEU A 93 6.01 -1.04 13.65
N ILE A 94 6.30 -0.43 12.50
CA ILE A 94 6.29 1.03 12.32
C ILE A 94 5.05 1.53 11.57
N PHE A 95 4.38 0.63 10.85
CA PHE A 95 3.12 0.89 10.18
C PHE A 95 2.32 -0.40 10.14
N GLN A 96 1.05 -0.32 10.51
CA GLN A 96 0.13 -1.44 10.41
C GLN A 96 -1.26 -0.95 10.04
N THR A 97 -1.79 -1.43 8.92
CA THR A 97 -3.12 -1.08 8.47
C THR A 97 -3.93 -2.34 8.17
N ASP A 98 -5.21 -2.29 8.54
CA ASP A 98 -6.20 -3.29 8.15
C ASP A 98 -6.86 -2.84 6.85
N LEU A 99 -6.44 -3.43 5.73
CA LEU A 99 -6.91 -3.04 4.39
C LEU A 99 -8.40 -3.34 4.20
N THR A 100 -9.00 -4.21 5.03
CA THR A 100 -10.44 -4.48 4.97
C THR A 100 -11.29 -3.29 5.42
N LYS A 101 -10.69 -2.38 6.20
CA LYS A 101 -11.32 -1.15 6.71
C LYS A 101 -11.00 0.08 5.88
N LEU A 102 -10.29 -0.07 4.75
CA LEU A 102 -10.05 1.02 3.81
C LEU A 102 -11.39 1.60 3.33
N ILE A 103 -11.55 2.92 3.44
CA ILE A 103 -12.62 3.63 2.75
C ILE A 103 -12.00 4.33 1.55
N TYR A 104 -12.52 4.03 0.37
CA TYR A 104 -12.03 4.59 -0.88
C TYR A 104 -13.26 4.88 -1.76
N SER A 105 -13.67 6.13 -1.78
CA SER A 105 -14.80 6.63 -2.56
C SER A 105 -14.35 7.83 -3.39
N ASP A 106 -15.21 8.29 -4.29
CA ASP A 106 -14.85 9.36 -5.21
C ASP A 106 -14.40 10.66 -4.53
N GLN A 107 -14.99 11.02 -3.39
CA GLN A 107 -14.69 12.28 -2.69
C GLN A 107 -14.30 12.09 -1.23
N PHE A 108 -14.11 10.84 -0.80
CA PHE A 108 -13.66 10.53 0.56
C PHE A 108 -12.74 9.30 0.56
N ILE A 109 -11.53 9.47 1.07
CA ILE A 109 -10.52 8.42 1.21
C ILE A 109 -10.07 8.42 2.67
N GLN A 110 -10.09 7.24 3.30
CA GLN A 110 -9.65 7.08 4.69
C GLN A 110 -8.82 5.80 4.84
N LEU A 111 -7.63 5.97 5.42
CA LEU A 111 -6.73 4.90 5.81
C LEU A 111 -6.38 5.07 7.29
N LYS A 112 -6.46 3.98 8.05
CA LYS A 112 -6.04 3.95 9.46
C LYS A 112 -4.73 3.17 9.56
N SER A 113 -3.77 3.70 10.31
CA SER A 113 -2.56 2.96 10.68
C SER A 113 -2.31 3.03 12.17
N THR A 114 -1.76 1.96 12.74
CA THR A 114 -1.25 1.93 14.12
C THR A 114 0.22 2.31 14.12
N LEU A 115 0.59 3.21 15.03
CA LEU A 115 1.97 3.63 15.25
C LEU A 115 2.61 2.89 16.44
N PRO A 116 3.94 2.73 16.43
CA PRO A 116 4.69 2.01 17.45
C PRO A 116 4.70 2.65 18.86
N SER A 117 4.23 3.89 18.98
CA SER A 117 4.19 4.66 20.22
C SER A 117 2.95 5.56 20.23
N PRO A 118 2.41 5.87 21.43
CA PRO A 118 1.36 6.88 21.60
C PRO A 118 1.77 8.28 21.11
#